data_AF-A0A850JDT5-F1
#
_entry.id   AF-A0A850JDT5-F1
#
_cell.length_a   1.000
_cell.length_b   1.000
_cell.length_c   1.000
_cell.angle_alpha   90.00
_cell.angle_beta   90.00
_cell.angle_gamma   90.00
#
_symmetry.space_group_name_H-M   'P 1'
#
loop_
_entity.id
_entity.type
_entity.pdbx_description
1 polymer ?
#
loop_
_entity_poly.entity_id
_entity_poly.type
_entity_poly.pdbx_seq_one_letter_code
_entity_poly.pdbx_strand_id
1 'polypeptide(L)'
;MPGDQGLDGRTPILMADGRTRPLHSLRPGDRVYGTRLEGRYRRYVITEVVRHREVFSTAFLVALEDGTRLTLGGDQRMLSDRGWKHVTGAEQGARRRPHLTTGNSLMGVGHFAAHPERDRDYRKGYLCGMVRGDGTIGHYPQGRPGRPYAVVHLFRLALADLEALQRSRRYLDGFGVHTREFTFSEATGRRRRMDAIRAHSGAAVGQVEVLIKWPALVLREEWRKGFLAGIFDAEGSCSRGILRISNSDQQILRMTEGCLRHFGFRSVREEPRTPANLPVSVIRLDGGLRERMRFFHSIDPAITRKMSIAGMAMKGDAPLKIASVVPLGLKAILYTAVTGTGDVIADGVVAGASPQRP
;
A
#
# COMPACT_ATOMS: atom_id res chain seq x y z
N MET A 1 -17.03 -35.00 4.39
CA MET A 1 -15.62 -34.58 4.58
C MET A 1 -15.58 -33.06 4.56
N PRO A 2 -14.95 -32.38 5.52
CA PRO A 2 -14.65 -30.96 5.34
C PRO A 2 -13.86 -30.86 4.04
N GLY A 3 -14.38 -30.12 3.05
CA GLY A 3 -13.77 -30.06 1.72
C GLY A 3 -12.30 -29.66 1.79
N ASP A 4 -11.52 -30.12 0.81
CA ASP A 4 -10.08 -29.83 0.64
C ASP A 4 -9.87 -28.36 0.23
N GLN A 5 -10.51 -27.42 0.93
CA GLN A 5 -10.50 -25.99 0.67
C GLN A 5 -9.57 -25.29 1.66
N GLY A 6 -8.74 -24.39 1.15
CA GLY A 6 -7.87 -23.55 1.94
C GLY A 6 -6.64 -23.10 1.16
N LEU A 7 -5.91 -22.16 1.74
CA LEU A 7 -4.64 -21.63 1.23
C LEU A 7 -3.55 -21.75 2.30
N ASP A 8 -2.28 -21.78 1.90
CA ASP A 8 -1.15 -21.70 2.83
C ASP A 8 -1.27 -20.46 3.72
N GLY A 9 -1.00 -20.64 5.01
CA GLY A 9 -1.23 -19.60 6.00
C GLY A 9 -0.44 -18.31 5.75
N ARG A 10 0.72 -18.39 5.09
CA ARG A 10 1.57 -17.23 4.79
C ARG A 10 1.06 -16.43 3.61
N THR A 11 0.06 -16.93 2.87
CA THR A 11 -0.53 -16.23 1.73
C THR A 11 -0.99 -14.83 2.18
N PRO A 12 -0.46 -13.75 1.58
CA PRO A 12 -0.80 -12.40 1.97
C PRO A 12 -2.24 -12.06 1.54
N ILE A 13 -3.05 -11.62 2.50
CA ILE A 13 -4.43 -11.17 2.24
C ILE A 13 -4.47 -9.64 2.23
N LEU A 14 -5.17 -9.07 1.25
CA LEU A 14 -5.33 -7.62 1.14
C LEU A 14 -6.30 -7.07 2.19
N MET A 15 -5.76 -6.25 3.09
CA MET A 15 -6.47 -5.62 4.19
C MET A 15 -7.17 -4.33 3.74
N ALA A 16 -8.23 -3.91 4.45
CA ALA A 16 -9.00 -2.72 4.11
C ALA A 16 -8.18 -1.42 4.10
N ASP A 17 -7.08 -1.39 4.87
CA ASP A 17 -6.13 -0.26 4.93
C ASP A 17 -5.15 -0.21 3.75
N GLY A 18 -5.25 -1.15 2.81
CA GLY A 18 -4.38 -1.26 1.64
C GLY A 18 -3.08 -2.01 1.88
N ARG A 19 -2.83 -2.52 3.09
CA ARG A 19 -1.68 -3.38 3.41
C ARG A 19 -2.02 -4.85 3.23
N THR A 20 -1.03 -5.71 3.45
CA THR A 20 -1.25 -7.15 3.44
C THR A 20 -0.97 -7.75 4.82
N ARG A 21 -1.65 -8.85 5.11
CA ARG A 21 -1.41 -9.63 6.32
C ARG A 21 -1.52 -11.13 6.01
N PRO A 22 -0.67 -11.99 6.59
CA PRO A 22 -0.76 -13.44 6.37
C PRO A 22 -2.12 -14.01 6.76
N LEU A 23 -2.66 -14.91 5.93
CA LEU A 23 -3.96 -15.56 6.15
C LEU A 23 -4.09 -16.16 7.56
N HIS A 24 -3.07 -16.86 8.07
CA HIS A 24 -3.10 -17.49 9.40
C HIS A 24 -3.27 -16.49 10.56
N SER A 25 -2.97 -15.21 10.32
CA SER A 25 -3.06 -14.14 11.33
C SER A 25 -4.39 -13.37 11.28
N LEU A 26 -5.28 -13.70 10.34
CA LEU A 26 -6.63 -13.15 10.32
C LEU A 26 -7.46 -13.65 11.51
N ARG A 27 -8.43 -12.82 11.92
CA ARG A 27 -9.40 -13.04 12.99
C ARG A 27 -10.78 -12.60 12.51
N PRO A 28 -11.86 -13.18 13.04
CA PRO A 28 -13.20 -12.63 12.82
C PRO A 28 -13.28 -11.14 13.18
N GLY A 29 -14.01 -10.36 12.39
CA GLY A 29 -14.14 -8.90 12.52
C GLY A 29 -13.06 -8.11 11.78
N ASP A 30 -11.97 -8.76 11.33
CA ASP A 30 -10.97 -8.07 10.53
C ASP A 30 -11.54 -7.62 9.18
N ARG A 31 -11.19 -6.40 8.79
CA ARG A 31 -11.67 -5.79 7.54
C ARG A 31 -10.70 -6.05 6.40
N VAL A 32 -11.16 -6.74 5.36
CA VAL A 32 -10.39 -7.15 4.19
C VAL A 32 -11.06 -6.72 2.89
N TYR A 33 -10.33 -6.76 1.79
CA TYR A 33 -10.93 -6.64 0.47
C TYR A 33 -11.49 -7.97 0.00
N GLY A 34 -12.74 -7.92 -0.44
CA GLY A 34 -13.39 -8.92 -1.26
C GLY A 34 -13.92 -8.27 -2.54
N THR A 35 -14.83 -8.96 -3.21
CA THR A 35 -15.37 -8.50 -4.49
C THR A 35 -16.87 -8.71 -4.59
N ARG A 36 -17.55 -7.81 -5.30
CA ARG A 36 -18.99 -7.89 -5.56
C ARG A 36 -19.27 -7.60 -7.02
N LEU A 37 -20.20 -8.34 -7.61
CA LEU A 37 -20.71 -8.02 -8.95
C LEU A 37 -21.75 -6.90 -8.82
N GLU A 38 -21.49 -5.76 -9.46
CA GLU A 38 -22.40 -4.60 -9.50
C GLU A 38 -22.67 -4.21 -10.94
N GLY A 39 -23.90 -4.45 -11.39
CA GLY A 39 -24.26 -4.34 -12.80
C GLY A 39 -23.40 -5.28 -13.66
N ARG A 40 -22.65 -4.73 -14.61
CA ARG A 40 -21.77 -5.50 -15.51
C ARG A 40 -20.34 -5.70 -14.99
N TYR A 41 -19.97 -5.05 -13.89
CA TYR A 41 -18.58 -5.03 -13.43
C TYR A 41 -18.44 -5.65 -12.04
N ARG A 42 -17.43 -6.49 -11.87
CA ARG A 42 -16.98 -6.90 -10.54
C ARG A 42 -16.13 -5.79 -9.94
N ARG A 43 -16.43 -5.38 -8.71
CA ARG A 43 -15.77 -4.28 -8.00
C ARG A 43 -15.16 -4.77 -6.70
N TYR A 44 -14.08 -4.12 -6.30
CA TYR A 44 -13.48 -4.31 -4.98
C TYR A 44 -14.36 -3.67 -3.91
N VAL A 45 -14.62 -4.40 -2.83
CA VAL A 45 -15.42 -3.91 -1.70
C VAL A 45 -14.74 -4.30 -0.39
N ILE A 46 -14.87 -3.45 0.63
CA ILE A 46 -14.44 -3.80 1.97
C ILE A 46 -15.50 -4.69 2.60
N THR A 47 -15.07 -5.79 3.21
CA THR A 47 -15.91 -6.75 3.90
C THR A 47 -15.22 -7.22 5.18
N GLU A 48 -15.94 -7.90 6.04
CA GLU A 48 -15.41 -8.44 7.29
C GLU A 48 -15.19 -9.94 7.18
N VAL A 49 -14.12 -10.41 7.83
CA VAL A 49 -13.91 -11.83 8.08
C VAL A 49 -14.96 -12.29 9.08
N VAL A 50 -15.80 -13.23 8.67
CA VAL A 50 -16.84 -13.83 9.50
C VAL A 50 -16.29 -15.05 10.24
N ARG A 51 -15.49 -15.86 9.54
CA ARG A 51 -14.99 -17.13 10.07
C ARG A 51 -13.58 -17.39 9.56
N HIS A 52 -12.70 -17.85 10.43
CA HIS A 52 -11.35 -18.25 10.10
C HIS A 52 -11.06 -19.62 10.71
N ARG A 53 -10.56 -20.57 9.92
CA ARG A 53 -10.33 -21.96 10.36
C ARG A 53 -9.11 -22.57 9.70
N GLU A 54 -8.48 -23.45 10.45
CA GLU A 54 -7.44 -24.36 9.98
C GLU A 54 -8.07 -25.61 9.37
N VAL A 55 -7.47 -26.13 8.31
CA VAL A 55 -7.90 -27.33 7.58
C VAL A 55 -6.66 -28.14 7.22
N PHE A 56 -6.70 -29.45 7.44
CA PHE A 56 -5.63 -30.35 7.04
C PHE A 56 -6.02 -31.11 5.77
N SER A 57 -5.30 -30.86 4.67
CA SER A 57 -5.72 -31.31 3.34
C SER A 57 -4.54 -31.55 2.40
N THR A 58 -4.76 -32.35 1.34
CA THR A 58 -3.80 -32.49 0.24
C THR A 58 -3.62 -31.17 -0.48
N ALA A 59 -2.37 -30.75 -0.66
CA ALA A 59 -2.06 -29.45 -1.24
C ALA A 59 -1.56 -29.55 -2.69
N PHE A 60 -1.84 -28.50 -3.45
CA PHE A 60 -1.40 -28.28 -4.81
C PHE A 60 -0.63 -26.97 -4.89
N LEU A 61 0.43 -26.94 -5.69
CA LEU A 61 1.13 -25.73 -6.07
C LEU A 61 0.54 -25.21 -7.39
N VAL A 62 -0.05 -24.03 -7.34
CA VAL A 62 -0.52 -23.28 -8.51
C VAL A 62 0.49 -22.17 -8.80
N ALA A 63 1.08 -22.19 -9.99
CA ALA A 63 1.99 -21.14 -10.46
C ALA A 63 1.32 -20.33 -11.57
N LEU A 64 1.52 -19.00 -11.53
CA LEU A 64 1.03 -18.05 -12.54
C LEU A 64 2.21 -17.50 -13.36
N GLU A 65 1.92 -16.99 -14.55
CA GLU A 65 2.94 -16.40 -15.44
C GLU A 65 3.62 -15.13 -14.86
N ASP A 66 2.98 -14.43 -13.92
CA ASP A 66 3.58 -13.28 -13.22
C ASP A 66 4.59 -13.66 -12.11
N GLY A 67 4.81 -14.96 -11.89
CA GLY A 67 5.68 -15.49 -10.84
C GLY A 67 4.97 -15.80 -9.52
N THR A 68 3.68 -15.48 -9.38
CA THR A 68 2.88 -15.83 -8.19
C THR A 68 2.84 -17.35 -8.00
N ARG A 69 3.05 -17.80 -6.76
CA ARG A 69 3.01 -19.22 -6.36
C ARG A 69 2.10 -19.39 -5.15
N LEU A 70 1.01 -20.12 -5.34
CA LEU A 70 0.00 -20.35 -4.32
C LEU A 70 -0.08 -21.84 -3.97
N THR A 71 0.03 -22.15 -2.69
CA THR A 71 -0.23 -23.49 -2.17
C THR A 71 -1.67 -23.55 -1.69
N LEU A 72 -2.48 -24.39 -2.32
CA LEU A 72 -3.93 -24.41 -2.19
C LEU A 72 -4.46 -25.84 -2.04
N GLY A 73 -5.58 -26.01 -1.37
CA GLY A 73 -6.31 -27.28 -1.33
C GLY A 73 -7.04 -27.55 -2.65
N GLY A 74 -7.29 -28.82 -2.97
CA GLY A 74 -7.89 -29.23 -4.25
C GLY A 74 -9.32 -28.69 -4.51
N ASP A 75 -10.08 -28.40 -3.45
CA ASP A 75 -11.43 -27.84 -3.51
C ASP A 75 -11.45 -26.30 -3.42
N GLN A 76 -10.29 -25.66 -3.28
CA GLN A 76 -10.20 -24.21 -3.27
C GLN A 76 -10.75 -23.63 -4.59
N ARG A 77 -11.62 -22.63 -4.48
CA ARG A 77 -12.20 -21.94 -5.63
C ARG A 77 -11.42 -20.66 -5.94
N MET A 78 -11.03 -20.50 -7.19
CA MET A 78 -10.35 -19.31 -7.71
C MET A 78 -11.24 -18.67 -8.78
N LEU A 79 -11.31 -17.34 -8.80
CA LEU A 79 -12.04 -16.63 -9.86
C LEU A 79 -11.15 -16.51 -11.09
N SER A 80 -11.60 -17.07 -12.21
CA SER A 80 -10.98 -16.91 -13.52
C SER A 80 -11.76 -15.95 -14.41
N ASP A 81 -11.16 -15.58 -15.54
CA ASP A 81 -11.79 -14.90 -16.67
C ASP A 81 -13.05 -15.62 -17.19
N ARG A 82 -13.16 -16.93 -16.92
CA ARG A 82 -14.30 -17.79 -17.28
C ARG A 82 -15.14 -18.23 -16.07
N GLY A 83 -15.10 -17.44 -14.99
CA GLY A 83 -15.84 -17.68 -13.76
C GLY A 83 -15.09 -18.54 -12.74
N TRP A 84 -15.80 -19.03 -11.73
CA TRP A 84 -15.20 -19.76 -10.62
C TRP A 84 -14.76 -21.18 -11.03
N LYS A 85 -13.52 -21.53 -10.68
CA LYS A 85 -12.91 -22.85 -10.93
C LYS A 85 -12.36 -23.43 -9.63
N HIS A 86 -12.46 -24.75 -9.45
CA HIS A 86 -11.72 -25.45 -8.39
C HIS A 86 -10.25 -25.63 -8.80
N VAL A 87 -9.34 -25.79 -7.84
CA VAL A 87 -7.93 -26.04 -8.16
C VAL A 87 -7.75 -27.32 -8.98
N THR A 88 -8.43 -28.40 -8.60
CA THR A 88 -8.43 -29.66 -9.36
C THR A 88 -9.85 -30.20 -9.56
N GLY A 89 -10.02 -31.07 -10.55
CA GLY A 89 -11.28 -31.76 -10.86
C GLY A 89 -11.05 -32.87 -11.87
N ALA A 90 -12.13 -33.42 -12.40
CA ALA A 90 -12.11 -34.28 -13.58
C ALA A 90 -13.07 -33.74 -14.64
N GLU A 91 -12.91 -34.17 -15.89
CA GLU A 91 -13.87 -33.85 -16.96
C GLU A 91 -15.09 -34.77 -16.94
N GLN A 92 -14.95 -35.96 -16.36
CA GLN A 92 -15.97 -37.00 -16.30
C GLN A 92 -16.04 -37.66 -14.91
N GLY A 93 -17.11 -38.42 -14.67
CA GLY A 93 -17.33 -39.15 -13.43
C GLY A 93 -17.69 -38.28 -12.22
N ALA A 94 -17.59 -38.85 -11.02
CA ALA A 94 -18.04 -38.23 -9.76
C ALA A 94 -17.29 -36.95 -9.37
N ARG A 95 -16.11 -36.70 -9.95
CA ARG A 95 -15.32 -35.46 -9.74
C ARG A 95 -15.50 -34.43 -10.86
N ARG A 96 -16.50 -34.61 -11.73
CA ARG A 96 -16.80 -33.67 -12.82
C ARG A 96 -17.17 -32.29 -12.29
N ARG A 97 -16.29 -31.31 -12.48
CA ARG A 97 -16.53 -29.92 -12.08
C ARG A 97 -15.62 -28.96 -12.86
N PRO A 98 -16.00 -27.68 -12.98
CA PRO A 98 -15.09 -26.65 -13.48
C PRO A 98 -13.83 -26.57 -12.61
N HIS A 99 -12.67 -26.78 -13.22
CA HIS A 99 -11.37 -26.75 -12.56
C HIS A 99 -10.34 -25.95 -13.38
N LEU A 100 -9.22 -25.60 -12.75
CA LEU A 100 -8.14 -24.85 -13.37
C LEU A 100 -7.39 -25.70 -14.41
N THR A 101 -7.12 -25.08 -15.55
CA THR A 101 -6.19 -25.58 -16.57
C THR A 101 -5.26 -24.44 -17.00
N THR A 102 -4.20 -24.77 -17.74
CA THR A 102 -3.28 -23.78 -18.32
C THR A 102 -3.96 -22.84 -19.33
N GLY A 103 -5.20 -23.14 -19.74
CA GLY A 103 -6.04 -22.27 -20.57
C GLY A 103 -6.84 -21.24 -19.79
N ASN A 104 -6.68 -21.13 -18.46
CA ASN A 104 -7.39 -20.15 -17.63
C ASN A 104 -6.47 -19.00 -17.20
N SER A 105 -7.05 -17.83 -17.02
CA SER A 105 -6.39 -16.68 -16.39
C SER A 105 -7.15 -16.28 -15.14
N LEU A 106 -6.45 -16.10 -14.03
CA LEU A 106 -7.06 -15.66 -12.78
C LEU A 106 -7.38 -14.16 -12.82
N MET A 107 -8.38 -13.78 -12.02
CA MET A 107 -8.80 -12.40 -11.88
C MET A 107 -8.16 -11.78 -10.65
N GLY A 108 -7.63 -10.57 -10.78
CA GLY A 108 -6.94 -9.89 -9.70
C GLY A 108 -6.04 -8.73 -10.13
N VAL A 109 -5.17 -8.31 -9.23
CA VAL A 109 -4.13 -7.27 -9.43
C VAL A 109 -2.72 -7.85 -9.59
N GLY A 110 -2.55 -9.15 -9.35
CA GLY A 110 -1.27 -9.86 -9.40
C GLY A 110 -0.39 -9.67 -8.16
N HIS A 111 0.76 -10.35 -8.18
CA HIS A 111 1.62 -10.54 -7.01
C HIS A 111 1.82 -9.28 -6.15
N PHE A 112 1.69 -9.44 -4.83
CA PHE A 112 1.93 -8.35 -3.89
C PHE A 112 3.43 -8.18 -3.61
N ALA A 113 3.95 -6.98 -3.85
CA ALA A 113 5.32 -6.65 -3.49
C ALA A 113 5.57 -6.74 -1.98
N ALA A 114 6.83 -7.03 -1.62
CA ALA A 114 7.27 -7.02 -0.23
C ALA A 114 7.23 -5.61 0.37
N HIS A 115 6.87 -5.55 1.66
CA HIS A 115 6.87 -4.31 2.44
C HIS A 115 8.30 -3.87 2.78
N PRO A 116 8.54 -2.57 2.99
CA PRO A 116 9.82 -2.09 3.51
C PRO A 116 10.09 -2.65 4.91
N GLU A 117 11.37 -2.78 5.26
CA GLU A 117 11.80 -3.17 6.60
C GLU A 117 11.50 -2.08 7.64
N ARG A 118 11.32 -0.83 7.17
CA ARG A 118 11.09 0.36 8.01
C ARG A 118 12.23 0.58 9.02
N ASP A 119 13.44 0.29 8.58
CA ASP A 119 14.68 0.45 9.32
C ASP A 119 15.01 1.93 9.58
N ARG A 120 16.22 2.20 10.09
CA ARG A 120 16.67 3.58 10.35
C ARG A 120 16.72 4.42 9.07
N ASP A 121 17.10 3.84 7.94
CA ASP A 121 17.26 4.56 6.67
C ASP A 121 15.91 4.88 6.04
N TYR A 122 14.94 3.97 6.10
CA TYR A 122 13.55 4.24 5.74
C TYR A 122 12.97 5.41 6.54
N ARG A 123 13.17 5.43 7.85
CA ARG A 123 12.64 6.51 8.71
C ARG A 123 13.23 7.87 8.36
N LYS A 124 14.54 7.93 8.05
CA LYS A 124 15.19 9.15 7.57
C LYS A 124 14.64 9.58 6.21
N GLY A 125 14.49 8.65 5.28
CA GLY A 125 13.90 8.90 3.97
C GLY A 125 12.48 9.48 4.11
N TYR A 126 11.65 8.85 4.93
CA TYR A 126 10.28 9.29 5.21
C TYR A 126 10.24 10.72 5.76
N LEU A 127 11.06 11.03 6.77
CA LEU A 127 11.14 12.39 7.30
C LEU A 127 11.65 13.39 6.26
N CYS A 128 12.62 13.00 5.43
CA CYS A 128 13.13 13.84 4.35
C CYS A 128 12.03 14.19 3.32
N GLY A 129 11.24 13.21 2.88
CA GLY A 129 10.13 13.44 1.95
C GLY A 129 9.01 14.25 2.57
N MET A 130 8.60 13.90 3.80
CA MET A 130 7.49 14.54 4.52
C MET A 130 7.77 16.00 4.85
N VAL A 131 8.92 16.28 5.48
CA VAL A 131 9.26 17.64 5.94
C VAL A 131 9.54 18.57 4.75
N ARG A 132 10.03 18.06 3.62
CA ARG A 132 10.24 18.87 2.42
C ARG A 132 8.96 19.16 1.64
N GLY A 133 7.94 18.31 1.77
CA GLY A 133 6.61 18.59 1.21
C GLY A 133 5.85 19.60 2.08
N ASP A 134 5.57 19.23 3.34
CA ASP A 134 4.62 19.97 4.19
C ASP A 134 5.24 20.61 5.45
N GLY A 135 6.56 20.46 5.65
CA GLY A 135 7.25 21.01 6.81
C GLY A 135 7.65 22.47 6.63
N THR A 136 7.61 23.23 7.72
CA THR A 136 8.15 24.60 7.80
C THR A 136 9.33 24.60 8.77
N ILE A 137 10.50 25.02 8.30
CA ILE A 137 11.69 25.28 9.12
C ILE A 137 12.06 26.75 8.98
N GLY A 138 12.36 27.42 10.09
CA GLY A 138 12.73 28.83 10.10
C GLY A 138 13.72 29.18 11.21
N HIS A 139 14.60 30.12 10.90
CA HIS A 139 15.55 30.72 11.84
C HIS A 139 15.39 32.23 11.75
N TYR A 140 14.89 32.85 12.80
CA TYR A 140 14.56 34.27 12.81
C TYR A 140 15.42 35.00 13.85
N PRO A 141 16.22 36.01 13.46
CA PRO A 141 16.89 36.85 14.43
C PRO A 141 15.84 37.60 15.27
N GLN A 142 15.96 37.52 16.58
CA GLN A 142 15.11 38.23 17.52
C GLN A 142 15.88 39.42 18.09
N GLY A 143 15.31 40.61 17.97
CA GLY A 143 15.94 41.85 18.40
C GLY A 143 15.56 43.03 17.53
N ARG A 144 16.31 44.12 17.66
CA ARG A 144 16.13 45.31 16.82
C ARG A 144 16.84 45.09 15.47
N PRO A 145 16.36 45.69 14.37
CA PRO A 145 17.10 45.71 13.10
C PRO A 145 18.56 46.16 13.34
N GLY A 146 19.53 45.33 12.94
CA GLY A 146 20.97 45.57 13.13
C GLY A 146 21.55 45.22 14.52
N ARG A 147 20.73 44.80 15.49
CA ARG A 147 21.17 44.32 16.82
C ARG A 147 20.32 43.15 17.31
N PRO A 148 20.50 41.94 16.75
CA PRO A 148 19.85 40.73 17.26
C PRO A 148 20.47 40.31 18.60
N TYR A 149 19.65 39.87 19.55
CA TYR A 149 20.11 39.31 20.83
C TYR A 149 19.84 37.80 20.96
N ALA A 150 19.01 37.23 20.09
CA ALA A 150 18.72 35.80 20.05
C ALA A 150 18.35 35.35 18.63
N VAL A 151 18.27 34.03 18.43
CA VAL A 151 17.71 33.40 17.22
C VAL A 151 16.56 32.50 17.64
N VAL A 152 15.38 32.74 17.06
CA VAL A 152 14.22 31.87 17.23
C VAL A 152 14.30 30.78 16.17
N HIS A 153 14.36 29.54 16.63
CA HIS A 153 14.32 28.36 15.77
C HIS A 153 12.88 27.84 15.75
N LEU A 154 12.38 27.47 14.57
CA LEU A 154 11.05 26.92 14.40
C LEU A 154 11.11 25.71 13.48
N PHE A 155 10.58 24.59 13.96
CA PHE A 155 10.08 23.51 13.11
C PHE A 155 8.58 23.34 13.35
N ARG A 156 7.80 23.22 12.27
CA ARG A 156 6.38 22.89 12.31
C ARG A 156 6.01 21.97 11.16
N LEU A 157 5.22 20.94 11.45
CA LEU A 157 4.56 20.11 10.45
C LEU A 157 3.07 20.08 10.78
N ALA A 158 2.22 20.54 9.87
CA ALA A 158 0.78 20.61 10.05
C ALA A 158 0.08 19.78 8.97
N LEU A 159 -0.74 18.81 9.38
CA LEU A 159 -1.35 17.84 8.47
C LEU A 159 -2.83 17.64 8.81
N ALA A 160 -3.63 17.36 7.78
CA ALA A 160 -5.03 16.95 7.95
C ALA A 160 -5.19 15.44 8.19
N ASP A 161 -4.13 14.66 7.96
CA ASP A 161 -4.13 13.20 8.09
C ASP A 161 -3.28 12.79 9.30
N LEU A 162 -3.97 12.35 10.36
CA LEU A 162 -3.37 12.08 11.66
C LEU A 162 -2.35 10.94 11.62
N GLU A 163 -2.55 9.93 10.75
CA GLU A 163 -1.65 8.79 10.64
C GLU A 163 -0.23 9.22 10.22
N ALA A 164 -0.13 10.15 9.27
CA ALA A 164 1.14 10.69 8.80
C ALA A 164 1.79 11.60 9.85
N LEU A 165 1.00 12.40 10.57
CA LEU A 165 1.50 13.26 11.65
C LEU A 165 2.09 12.42 12.79
N GLN A 166 1.34 11.41 13.26
CA GLN A 166 1.78 10.51 14.32
C GLN A 166 2.98 9.66 13.91
N ARG A 167 3.04 9.19 12.64
CA ARG A 167 4.22 8.49 12.12
C ARG A 167 5.45 9.41 12.13
N SER A 168 5.31 10.65 11.66
CA SER A 168 6.38 11.64 11.65
C SER A 168 6.88 11.94 13.06
N ARG A 169 5.96 12.15 14.01
CA ARG A 169 6.29 12.34 15.44
C ARG A 169 7.08 11.16 16.01
N ARG A 170 6.60 9.93 15.83
CA ARG A 170 7.30 8.72 16.32
C ARG A 170 8.69 8.57 15.72
N TYR A 171 8.88 8.89 14.45
CA TYR A 171 10.20 8.82 13.82
C TYR A 171 11.13 9.91 14.35
N LEU A 172 10.64 11.15 14.50
CA LEU A 172 11.40 12.24 15.11
C LEU A 172 11.81 11.91 16.56
N ASP A 173 10.88 11.42 17.38
CA ASP A 173 11.14 10.97 18.75
C ASP A 173 12.21 9.86 18.77
N GLY A 174 12.14 8.91 17.84
CA GLY A 174 13.16 7.86 17.67
C GLY A 174 14.56 8.36 17.27
N PHE A 175 14.67 9.61 16.83
CA PHE A 175 15.94 10.30 16.57
C PHE A 175 16.28 11.38 17.62
N GLY A 176 15.57 11.39 18.75
CA GLY A 176 15.79 12.33 19.86
C GLY A 176 15.20 13.72 19.62
N VAL A 177 14.33 13.90 18.63
CA VAL A 177 13.66 15.18 18.35
C VAL A 177 12.25 15.14 18.95
N HIS A 178 12.13 15.63 20.17
CA HIS A 178 10.84 15.73 20.84
C HIS A 178 10.02 16.90 20.30
N THR A 179 8.75 16.63 19.99
CA THR A 179 7.82 17.62 19.44
C THR A 179 6.58 17.74 20.31
N ARG A 180 5.97 18.94 20.32
CA ARG A 180 4.69 19.20 20.99
C ARG A 180 3.58 19.21 19.95
N GLU A 181 2.50 18.49 20.24
CA GLU A 181 1.30 18.40 19.40
C GLU A 181 0.27 19.45 19.81
N PHE A 182 -0.46 20.00 18.85
CA PHE A 182 -1.52 20.99 19.06
C PHE A 182 -2.45 21.07 17.85
N THR A 183 -3.67 21.55 18.05
CA THR A 183 -4.59 21.86 16.94
C THR A 183 -4.08 23.08 16.17
N PHE A 184 -3.87 22.93 14.86
CA PHE A 184 -3.42 24.02 14.00
C PHE A 184 -4.60 24.85 13.46
N SER A 185 -5.64 24.17 13.01
CA SER A 185 -6.88 24.81 12.55
C SER A 185 -8.06 23.86 12.71
N GLU A 186 -9.19 24.36 13.22
CA GLU A 186 -10.43 23.60 13.32
C GLU A 186 -11.07 23.32 11.94
N ALA A 187 -11.95 22.32 11.90
CA ALA A 187 -12.70 22.01 10.69
C ALA A 187 -13.65 23.15 10.32
N THR A 188 -13.73 23.46 9.03
CA THR A 188 -14.73 24.37 8.45
C THR A 188 -15.48 23.63 7.35
N GLY A 189 -16.61 24.16 6.88
CA GLY A 189 -17.40 23.50 5.82
C GLY A 189 -16.62 23.18 4.53
N ARG A 190 -15.47 23.82 4.29
CA ARG A 190 -14.60 23.59 3.12
C ARG A 190 -13.23 22.97 3.45
N ARG A 191 -12.82 22.89 4.72
CA ARG A 191 -11.47 22.41 5.09
C ARG A 191 -11.53 21.45 6.28
N ARG A 192 -10.79 20.35 6.17
CA ARG A 192 -10.59 19.41 7.27
C ARG A 192 -9.82 20.09 8.40
N ARG A 193 -10.07 19.65 9.63
CA ARG A 193 -9.21 19.98 10.77
C ARG A 193 -7.76 19.62 10.45
N MET A 194 -6.83 20.45 10.91
CA MET A 194 -5.40 20.18 10.84
C MET A 194 -4.82 20.18 12.24
N ASP A 195 -4.02 19.15 12.53
CA ASP A 195 -3.21 19.07 13.73
C ASP A 195 -1.74 19.29 13.34
N ALA A 196 -0.94 19.74 14.29
CA ALA A 196 0.46 20.04 14.04
C ALA A 196 1.37 19.57 15.17
N ILE A 197 2.61 19.26 14.80
CA ILE A 197 3.73 19.08 15.72
C ILE A 197 4.72 20.22 15.54
N ARG A 198 5.35 20.66 16.63
CA ARG A 198 6.36 21.72 16.60
C ARG A 198 7.54 21.47 17.55
N ALA A 199 8.69 22.03 17.19
CA ALA A 199 9.87 22.16 18.03
C ALA A 199 10.47 23.57 17.88
N HIS A 200 11.03 24.10 18.97
CA HIS A 200 11.55 25.48 19.01
C HIS A 200 13.00 25.59 19.52
N SER A 201 13.60 24.51 20.02
CA SER A 201 14.99 24.55 20.45
C SER A 201 15.92 24.45 19.24
N GLY A 202 17.01 25.22 19.23
CA GLY A 202 18.00 25.18 18.15
C GLY A 202 18.59 23.79 17.95
N ALA A 203 18.83 23.04 19.03
CA ALA A 203 19.29 21.66 18.95
C ALA A 203 18.28 20.74 18.25
N ALA A 204 16.98 20.85 18.56
CA ALA A 204 15.96 20.02 17.91
C ALA A 204 15.78 20.38 16.45
N VAL A 205 15.71 21.68 16.11
CA VAL A 205 15.56 22.14 14.72
C VAL A 205 16.79 21.78 13.89
N GLY A 206 18.00 21.98 14.43
CA GLY A 206 19.24 21.56 13.77
C GLY A 206 19.30 20.05 13.55
N GLN A 207 18.80 19.24 14.49
CA GLN A 207 18.70 17.80 14.31
C GLN A 207 17.70 17.42 13.21
N VAL A 208 16.56 18.11 13.09
CA VAL A 208 15.64 17.92 11.96
C VAL A 208 16.36 18.21 10.65
N GLU A 209 17.08 19.33 10.54
CA GLU A 209 17.83 19.72 9.35
C GLU A 209 18.87 18.66 8.96
N VAL A 210 19.58 18.09 9.94
CA VAL A 210 20.53 16.98 9.73
C VAL A 210 19.83 15.73 9.18
N LEU A 211 18.66 15.37 9.71
CA LEU A 211 17.90 14.18 9.30
C LEU A 211 17.38 14.29 7.86
N ILE A 212 17.05 15.50 7.39
CA ILE A 212 16.46 15.75 6.06
C ILE A 212 17.49 16.21 5.02
N LYS A 213 18.80 16.13 5.35
CA LYS A 213 19.85 16.38 4.37
C LYS A 213 19.73 15.39 3.23
N TRP A 214 19.93 15.89 2.01
CA TRP A 214 20.08 15.01 0.87
C TRP A 214 21.31 14.13 1.09
N PRO A 215 21.17 12.80 1.04
CA PRO A 215 22.29 11.88 1.12
C PRO A 215 23.34 12.18 0.03
N ALA A 216 24.61 12.25 0.45
CA ALA A 216 25.74 12.61 -0.41
C ALA A 216 26.39 11.40 -1.13
N LEU A 217 25.99 10.18 -0.80
CA LEU A 217 26.53 8.90 -1.32
C LEU A 217 25.40 8.07 -1.97
N VAL A 218 25.74 6.83 -2.37
CA VAL A 218 24.79 5.83 -2.88
C VAL A 218 23.57 5.72 -1.95
N LEU A 219 22.39 5.94 -2.53
CA LEU A 219 21.12 5.86 -1.82
C LEU A 219 20.76 4.40 -1.54
N ARG A 220 20.64 4.05 -0.27
CA ARG A 220 20.13 2.76 0.18
C ARG A 220 18.66 2.59 -0.21
N GLU A 221 18.26 1.35 -0.51
CA GLU A 221 16.89 1.06 -0.96
C GLU A 221 15.83 1.52 0.05
N GLU A 222 16.03 1.19 1.34
CA GLU A 222 15.09 1.55 2.39
C GLU A 222 14.92 3.08 2.51
N TRP A 223 15.99 3.86 2.36
CA TRP A 223 15.89 5.32 2.32
C TRP A 223 15.03 5.80 1.15
N ARG A 224 15.17 5.20 -0.04
CA ARG A 224 14.35 5.57 -1.22
C ARG A 224 12.87 5.24 -1.01
N LYS A 225 12.57 4.05 -0.46
CA LYS A 225 11.19 3.64 -0.10
C LYS A 225 10.60 4.63 0.90
N GLY A 226 11.37 4.96 1.94
CA GLY A 226 11.02 5.97 2.93
C GLY A 226 10.73 7.33 2.29
N PHE A 227 11.65 7.83 1.46
CA PHE A 227 11.49 9.11 0.76
C PHE A 227 10.21 9.15 -0.07
N LEU A 228 9.95 8.13 -0.88
CA LEU A 228 8.72 8.02 -1.67
C LEU A 228 7.47 7.98 -0.79
N ALA A 229 7.49 7.25 0.33
CA ALA A 229 6.37 7.21 1.26
C ALA A 229 6.10 8.58 1.89
N GLY A 230 7.16 9.27 2.36
CA GLY A 230 7.06 10.59 2.97
C GLY A 230 6.55 11.66 2.01
N ILE A 231 7.10 11.72 0.80
CA ILE A 231 6.66 12.72 -0.20
C ILE A 231 5.26 12.40 -0.73
N PHE A 232 4.87 11.12 -0.83
CA PHE A 232 3.52 10.74 -1.20
C PHE A 232 2.49 11.07 -0.09
N ASP A 233 2.86 10.91 1.18
CA ASP A 233 1.97 11.30 2.27
C ASP A 233 1.79 12.83 2.35
N ALA A 234 2.85 13.60 2.10
CA ALA A 234 2.75 15.07 2.03
C ALA A 234 1.98 15.52 0.78
N GLU A 235 2.55 15.26 -0.40
CA GLU A 235 2.16 15.89 -1.67
C GLU A 235 1.42 14.96 -2.64
N GLY A 236 1.32 13.69 -2.26
CA GLY A 236 0.72 12.66 -3.10
C GLY A 236 -0.80 12.69 -3.09
N SER A 237 -1.39 12.31 -4.21
CA SER A 237 -2.81 12.04 -4.34
C SER A 237 -3.02 10.77 -5.14
N CYS A 238 -4.08 10.04 -4.81
CA CYS A 238 -4.54 8.92 -5.60
C CYS A 238 -6.06 8.95 -5.65
N SER A 239 -6.59 9.37 -6.79
CA SER A 239 -8.04 9.51 -7.00
C SER A 239 -8.41 9.07 -8.40
N ARG A 240 -9.61 8.48 -8.54
CA ARG A 240 -10.13 7.96 -9.82
C ARG A 240 -9.14 7.04 -10.56
N GLY A 241 -8.33 6.30 -9.80
CA GLY A 241 -7.34 5.37 -10.33
C GLY A 241 -6.01 5.98 -10.77
N ILE A 242 -5.78 7.29 -10.55
CA ILE A 242 -4.57 7.97 -10.98
C ILE A 242 -3.76 8.43 -9.77
N LEU A 243 -2.50 7.98 -9.69
CA LEU A 243 -1.56 8.37 -8.66
C LEU A 243 -0.69 9.52 -9.16
N ARG A 244 -0.59 10.59 -8.36
CA ARG A 244 0.16 11.81 -8.65
C ARG A 244 0.95 12.28 -7.44
N ILE A 245 2.12 12.86 -7.67
CA ILE A 245 2.89 13.62 -6.67
C ILE A 245 3.20 14.98 -7.31
N SER A 246 2.74 16.06 -6.68
CA SER A 246 2.89 17.41 -7.20
C SER A 246 3.94 18.17 -6.40
N ASN A 247 4.81 18.93 -7.06
CA ASN A 247 5.71 19.83 -6.33
C ASN A 247 6.21 20.95 -7.26
N SER A 248 6.71 22.04 -6.68
CA SER A 248 7.37 23.12 -7.42
C SER A 248 8.91 23.02 -7.34
N ASP A 249 9.44 22.34 -6.33
CA ASP A 249 10.88 22.16 -6.13
C ASP A 249 11.43 21.10 -7.11
N GLN A 250 12.30 21.55 -8.00
CA GLN A 250 12.95 20.72 -9.01
C GLN A 250 13.81 19.60 -8.42
N GLN A 251 14.41 19.81 -7.25
CA GLN A 251 15.20 18.80 -6.57
C GLN A 251 14.33 17.66 -6.03
N ILE A 252 13.17 18.00 -5.44
CA ILE A 252 12.19 17.00 -4.97
C ILE A 252 11.65 16.19 -6.14
N LEU A 253 11.30 16.85 -7.25
CA LEU A 253 10.79 16.19 -8.45
C LEU A 253 11.82 15.22 -9.04
N ARG A 254 13.07 15.67 -9.24
CA ARG A 254 14.16 14.81 -9.75
C ARG A 254 14.44 13.63 -8.83
N MET A 255 14.42 13.83 -7.51
CA MET A 255 14.61 12.74 -6.56
C MET A 255 13.47 11.72 -6.62
N THR A 256 12.24 12.19 -6.73
CA THR A 256 11.04 11.35 -6.87
C THR A 256 11.13 10.50 -8.14
N GLU A 257 11.41 11.10 -9.29
CA GLU A 257 11.59 10.38 -10.57
C GLU A 257 12.75 9.38 -10.49
N GLY A 258 13.87 9.78 -9.87
CA GLY A 258 15.03 8.90 -9.68
C GLY A 258 14.71 7.67 -8.83
N CYS A 259 13.94 7.84 -7.75
CA CYS A 259 13.50 6.72 -6.90
C CYS A 259 12.47 5.83 -7.60
N LEU A 260 11.50 6.42 -8.32
CA LEU A 260 10.52 5.66 -9.11
C LEU A 260 11.22 4.79 -10.17
N ARG A 261 12.13 5.38 -10.94
CA ARG A 261 12.92 4.66 -11.96
C ARG A 261 13.78 3.55 -11.35
N HIS A 262 14.39 3.79 -10.19
CA HIS A 262 15.18 2.77 -9.50
C HIS A 262 14.36 1.52 -9.15
N PHE A 263 13.11 1.68 -8.74
CA PHE A 263 12.19 0.56 -8.48
C PHE A 263 11.41 0.11 -9.74
N GLY A 264 11.83 0.54 -10.94
CA GLY A 264 11.24 0.12 -12.21
C GLY A 264 9.83 0.67 -12.47
N PHE A 265 9.38 1.69 -11.73
CA PHE A 265 8.11 2.35 -12.02
C PHE A 265 8.24 3.25 -13.24
N ARG A 266 7.25 3.18 -14.13
CA ARG A 266 7.10 4.14 -15.24
C ARG A 266 6.30 5.34 -14.74
N SER A 267 6.82 6.54 -14.98
CA SER A 267 6.16 7.79 -14.61
C SER A 267 6.37 8.84 -15.67
N VAL A 268 5.39 9.74 -15.79
CA VAL A 268 5.43 10.91 -16.67
C VAL A 268 5.42 12.17 -15.82
N ARG A 269 6.30 13.10 -16.15
CA ARG A 269 6.26 14.45 -15.61
C ARG A 269 5.39 15.34 -16.50
N GLU A 270 4.31 15.85 -15.94
CA GLU A 270 3.42 16.82 -16.57
C GLU A 270 3.90 18.24 -16.20
N GLU A 271 4.11 19.07 -17.22
CA GLU A 271 4.49 20.47 -17.03
C GLU A 271 3.31 21.31 -16.50
N PRO A 272 3.60 22.44 -15.82
CA PRO A 272 2.57 23.33 -15.30
C PRO A 272 1.61 23.76 -16.41
N ARG A 273 0.30 23.62 -16.17
CA ARG A 273 -0.74 23.97 -17.16
C ARG A 273 -0.95 25.47 -17.33
N THR A 274 -0.53 26.28 -16.36
CA THR A 274 -0.81 27.73 -16.33
C THR A 274 0.44 28.48 -15.88
N PRO A 275 0.73 29.66 -16.45
CA PRO A 275 1.72 30.57 -15.89
C PRO A 275 1.26 30.98 -14.49
N ALA A 276 2.00 30.56 -13.47
CA ALA A 276 1.78 30.94 -12.08
C ALA A 276 3.09 31.46 -11.51
N ASN A 277 3.02 32.32 -10.48
CA ASN A 277 4.20 32.86 -9.79
C ASN A 277 5.11 31.74 -9.23
N LEU A 278 4.54 30.55 -8.98
CA LEU A 278 5.29 29.34 -8.65
C LEU A 278 4.76 28.16 -9.51
N PRO A 279 5.45 27.76 -10.59
CA PRO A 279 5.01 26.66 -11.45
C PRO A 279 5.07 25.32 -10.70
N VAL A 280 3.96 24.58 -10.70
CA VAL A 280 3.86 23.24 -10.11
C VAL A 280 3.87 22.20 -11.22
N SER A 281 4.84 21.28 -11.18
CA SER A 281 4.87 20.09 -12.03
C SER A 281 4.23 18.91 -11.30
N VAL A 282 3.75 17.93 -12.07
CA VAL A 282 3.11 16.73 -11.52
C VAL A 282 3.82 15.49 -12.04
N ILE A 283 4.27 14.61 -11.14
CA ILE A 283 4.73 13.27 -11.51
C ILE A 283 3.54 12.33 -11.41
N ARG A 284 3.14 11.74 -12.54
CA ARG A 284 2.05 10.77 -12.63
C ARG A 284 2.61 9.36 -12.84
N LEU A 285 2.12 8.41 -12.05
CA LEU A 285 2.47 7.00 -12.18
C LEU A 285 1.63 6.33 -13.27
N ASP A 286 2.27 5.54 -14.13
CA ASP A 286 1.61 4.72 -15.16
C ASP A 286 1.43 3.26 -14.69
N GLY A 287 0.71 2.45 -15.47
CA GLY A 287 0.57 1.01 -15.23
C GLY A 287 -0.63 0.58 -14.38
N GLY A 288 -1.62 1.45 -14.23
CA GLY A 288 -2.95 1.07 -13.75
C GLY A 288 -2.99 0.63 -12.28
N LEU A 289 -3.91 -0.28 -11.95
CA LEU A 289 -4.11 -0.73 -10.58
C LEU A 289 -2.96 -1.60 -10.08
N ARG A 290 -2.40 -2.46 -10.94
CA ARG A 290 -1.26 -3.32 -10.62
C ARG A 290 -0.06 -2.53 -10.12
N GLU A 291 0.41 -1.55 -10.90
CA GLU A 291 1.57 -0.74 -10.50
C GLU A 291 1.28 0.14 -9.28
N ARG A 292 0.03 0.58 -9.10
CA ARG A 292 -0.38 1.30 -7.88
C ARG A 292 -0.31 0.42 -6.63
N MET A 293 -0.79 -0.82 -6.70
CA MET A 293 -0.67 -1.76 -5.59
C MET A 293 0.79 -2.09 -5.30
N ARG A 294 1.59 -2.31 -6.35
CA ARG A 294 3.05 -2.49 -6.22
C ARG A 294 3.70 -1.30 -5.53
N PHE A 295 3.34 -0.07 -5.92
CA PHE A 295 3.82 1.16 -5.30
C PHE A 295 3.46 1.23 -3.81
N PHE A 296 2.19 1.04 -3.46
CA PHE A 296 1.74 1.10 -2.07
C PHE A 296 2.39 0.04 -1.18
N HIS A 297 2.54 -1.20 -1.65
CA HIS A 297 3.19 -2.23 -0.86
C HIS A 297 4.70 -2.00 -0.74
N SER A 298 5.36 -1.54 -1.82
CA SER A 298 6.82 -1.36 -1.82
C SER A 298 7.28 -0.21 -0.93
N ILE A 299 6.47 0.83 -0.75
CA ILE A 299 6.85 2.01 0.04
C ILE A 299 6.06 2.14 1.33
N ASP A 300 4.84 1.59 1.40
CA ASP A 300 4.00 1.55 2.59
C ASP A 300 3.76 2.94 3.25
N PRO A 301 3.02 3.83 2.54
CA PRO A 301 2.68 5.15 3.03
C PRO A 301 1.76 5.07 4.26
N ALA A 302 1.70 6.15 5.04
CA ALA A 302 0.92 6.21 6.27
C ALA A 302 -0.56 6.44 6.01
N ILE A 303 -0.89 7.28 5.01
CA ILE A 303 -2.25 7.77 4.80
C ILE A 303 -3.08 6.72 4.04
N THR A 304 -3.83 5.92 4.80
CA THR A 304 -4.57 4.76 4.31
C THR A 304 -5.67 5.13 3.32
N ARG A 305 -6.35 6.26 3.52
CA ARG A 305 -7.39 6.73 2.60
C ARG A 305 -6.89 6.97 1.17
N LYS A 306 -5.59 7.27 0.98
CA LYS A 306 -4.99 7.45 -0.36
C LYS A 306 -4.75 6.09 -1.06
N MET A 307 -4.72 4.99 -0.31
CA MET A 307 -4.49 3.64 -0.82
C MET A 307 -5.77 2.89 -1.19
N SER A 308 -6.95 3.43 -0.84
CA SER A 308 -8.22 2.74 -1.04
C SER A 308 -8.49 2.39 -2.51
N ILE A 309 -8.94 1.16 -2.74
CA ILE A 309 -9.39 0.66 -4.04
C ILE A 309 -10.89 0.31 -4.04
N ALA A 310 -11.59 0.61 -2.94
CA ALA A 310 -13.01 0.33 -2.81
C ALA A 310 -13.82 1.00 -3.93
N GLY A 311 -14.75 0.25 -4.52
CA GLY A 311 -15.57 0.69 -5.65
C GLY A 311 -14.87 0.63 -7.01
N MET A 312 -13.55 0.38 -7.08
CA MET A 312 -12.86 0.22 -8.35
C MET A 312 -13.32 -1.04 -9.08
N ALA A 313 -13.60 -0.89 -10.38
CA ALA A 313 -13.86 -2.03 -11.24
C ALA A 313 -12.58 -2.84 -11.44
N MET A 314 -12.72 -4.15 -11.33
CA MET A 314 -11.65 -5.09 -11.63
C MET A 314 -11.43 -5.13 -13.15
N LYS A 315 -10.21 -4.77 -13.56
CA LYS A 315 -9.75 -4.86 -14.94
C LYS A 315 -8.49 -5.74 -14.89
N GLY A 316 -8.50 -6.87 -15.58
CA GLY A 316 -7.37 -7.79 -15.59
C GLY A 316 -6.32 -7.33 -16.59
N ASP A 317 -5.26 -6.68 -16.11
CA ASP A 317 -4.08 -6.32 -16.89
C ASP A 317 -2.79 -7.05 -16.43
N ALA A 318 -2.88 -7.83 -15.34
CA ALA A 318 -1.79 -8.66 -14.86
C ALA A 318 -1.71 -10.00 -15.63
N PRO A 319 -0.50 -10.54 -15.91
CA PRO A 319 -0.31 -11.82 -16.59
C PRO A 319 -0.59 -12.99 -15.63
N LEU A 320 -1.88 -13.21 -15.34
CA LEU A 320 -2.35 -14.18 -14.34
C LEU A 320 -2.79 -15.52 -14.94
N LYS A 321 -2.26 -15.86 -16.12
CA LYS A 321 -2.51 -17.15 -16.74
C LYS A 321 -1.87 -18.26 -15.90
N ILE A 322 -2.59 -19.38 -15.79
CA ILE A 322 -2.10 -20.56 -15.08
C ILE A 322 -0.90 -21.13 -15.85
N ALA A 323 0.27 -21.12 -15.21
CA ALA A 323 1.48 -21.77 -15.75
C ALA A 323 1.50 -23.27 -15.43
N SER A 324 1.13 -23.65 -14.19
CA SER A 324 1.07 -25.05 -13.79
C SER A 324 0.16 -25.27 -12.58
N VAL A 325 -0.41 -26.47 -12.47
CA VAL A 325 -1.08 -26.98 -11.27
C VAL A 325 -0.47 -28.35 -10.95
N VAL A 326 0.27 -28.44 -9.83
CA VAL A 326 1.03 -29.65 -9.49
C VAL A 326 0.64 -30.14 -8.09
N PRO A 327 0.27 -31.41 -7.91
CA PRO A 327 0.06 -31.97 -6.58
C PRO A 327 1.38 -32.01 -5.80
N LEU A 328 1.38 -31.60 -4.53
CA LEU A 328 2.57 -31.66 -3.69
C LEU A 328 2.82 -33.06 -3.11
N GLY A 329 1.88 -33.99 -3.28
CA GLY A 329 2.00 -35.37 -2.77
C GLY A 329 1.93 -35.49 -1.25
N LEU A 330 1.76 -34.38 -0.53
CA LEU A 330 1.73 -34.32 0.93
C LEU A 330 0.50 -33.53 1.39
N LYS A 331 0.02 -33.87 2.60
CA LYS A 331 -0.96 -33.05 3.30
C LYS A 331 -0.27 -31.85 3.95
N ALA A 332 -0.94 -30.72 3.96
CA ALA A 332 -0.48 -29.49 4.58
C ALA A 332 -1.56 -28.88 5.46
N ILE A 333 -1.13 -28.06 6.41
CA ILE A 333 -2.00 -27.16 7.16
C ILE A 333 -2.35 -25.99 6.24
N LEU A 334 -3.63 -25.86 5.92
CA LEU A 334 -4.21 -24.78 5.13
C LEU A 334 -5.19 -23.98 5.99
N TYR A 335 -5.52 -22.79 5.53
CA TYR A 335 -6.44 -21.90 6.21
C TYR A 335 -7.58 -21.47 5.29
N THR A 336 -8.75 -21.29 5.88
CA THR A 336 -9.94 -20.75 5.19
C THR A 336 -10.40 -19.49 5.91
N ALA A 337 -10.74 -18.46 5.13
CA ALA A 337 -11.37 -17.26 5.63
C ALA A 337 -12.69 -17.02 4.89
N VAL A 338 -13.81 -17.12 5.60
CA VAL A 338 -15.13 -16.75 5.08
C VAL A 338 -15.35 -15.27 5.37
N THR A 339 -15.71 -14.51 4.35
CA THR A 339 -16.02 -13.08 4.45
C THR A 339 -17.48 -12.82 4.10
N GLY A 340 -17.96 -11.61 4.36
CA GLY A 340 -19.31 -11.19 3.95
C GLY A 340 -19.56 -11.19 2.44
N THR A 341 -18.50 -11.16 1.61
CA THR A 341 -18.61 -11.30 0.14
C THR A 341 -18.40 -12.73 -0.35
N GLY A 342 -17.97 -13.64 0.53
CA GLY A 342 -17.62 -15.02 0.17
C GLY A 342 -16.29 -15.15 -0.56
N ASP A 343 -15.45 -14.11 -0.57
CA ASP A 343 -14.13 -14.12 -1.19
C ASP A 343 -13.14 -13.17 -0.49
N VAL A 344 -11.85 -13.38 -0.79
CA VAL A 344 -10.73 -12.53 -0.37
C VAL A 344 -9.78 -12.30 -1.54
N ILE A 345 -9.00 -11.22 -1.48
CA ILE A 345 -7.85 -11.04 -2.38
C ILE A 345 -6.62 -11.64 -1.72
N ALA A 346 -6.15 -12.77 -2.25
CA ALA A 346 -5.03 -13.57 -1.75
C ALA A 346 -3.87 -13.53 -2.74
N ASP A 347 -2.74 -12.97 -2.33
CA ASP A 347 -1.58 -12.64 -3.17
C ASP A 347 -1.97 -12.06 -4.53
N GLY A 348 -2.86 -11.07 -4.49
CA GLY A 348 -3.31 -10.36 -5.68
C GLY A 348 -4.37 -11.05 -6.52
N VAL A 349 -4.79 -12.28 -6.23
CA VAL A 349 -5.86 -12.98 -6.95
C VAL A 349 -7.09 -13.26 -6.08
N VAL A 350 -8.25 -13.41 -6.70
CA VAL A 350 -9.51 -13.61 -5.97
C VAL A 350 -9.70 -15.09 -5.60
N ALA A 351 -9.70 -15.37 -4.31
CA ALA A 351 -9.94 -16.69 -3.74
C ALA A 351 -11.32 -16.72 -3.05
N GLY A 352 -12.15 -17.69 -3.44
CA GLY A 352 -13.48 -17.86 -2.89
C GLY A 352 -13.47 -18.73 -1.64
N ALA A 353 -14.34 -18.42 -0.69
CA ALA A 353 -14.68 -19.29 0.43
C ALA A 353 -16.06 -19.87 0.17
N SER A 354 -16.20 -21.20 0.21
CA SER A 354 -17.53 -21.79 0.12
C SER A 354 -18.23 -21.56 1.47
N PRO A 355 -19.49 -21.07 1.50
CA PRO A 355 -20.29 -21.20 2.70
C PRO A 355 -20.47 -22.71 2.92
N GLN A 356 -19.78 -23.26 3.91
CA GLN A 356 -20.20 -24.55 4.43
C GLN A 356 -21.61 -24.33 4.95
N ARG A 357 -22.60 -24.99 4.32
CA ARG A 357 -23.94 -25.09 4.88
C ARG A 357 -23.79 -25.57 6.34
N PRO A 358 -24.55 -24.99 7.28
CA PRO A 358 -24.51 -25.40 8.68
C PRO A 358 -24.71 -26.90 8.84
#